data_AF-A0A9P6MWW1-F1
#
_entry.id   AF-A0A9P6MWW1-F1
#
_cell.length_a   1.000
_cell.length_b   1.000
_cell.length_c   1.000
_cell.angle_alpha   90.00
_cell.angle_beta   90.00
_cell.angle_gamma   90.00
#
_symmetry.space_group_name_H-M   'P 1'
#
loop_
_entity.id
_entity.type
_entity.pdbx_description
1 polymer ?
#
loop_
_entity_poly.entity_id
_entity_poly.type
_entity_poly.pdbx_seq_one_letter_code
_entity_poly.pdbx_strand_id
1 'polypeptide(L)'
;MTGFKYGYAMNDVPGEKRIITPPMLGEKICLSLGHTSTFVFLGTKAEILEWFRTVGPSKTVKAVLFYDRPEDDPLAPKVDLVFDLFPYPNPDLTWTQYYQSFYRADPNLEMYRLEVRPEQPESDSELEPLYRMYAKNGVNLGEMANGLEKKWSQPPSKNYIDMVKEVFMEREDADDHAKEVAEETKRRDEDGREVDLEDIVVSVPVEPTRT
;
A
#
# COMPACT_ATOMS: atom_id res chain seq x y z
N MET A 1 8.81 19.06 -0.19
CA MET A 1 7.46 18.93 0.38
C MET A 1 6.76 17.80 -0.35
N THR A 2 6.86 16.60 0.19
CA THR A 2 6.03 15.45 -0.13
C THR A 2 4.62 15.78 0.33
N GLY A 3 3.90 16.51 -0.52
CA GLY A 3 2.48 16.81 -0.29
C GLY A 3 1.65 15.54 -0.23
N PHE A 4 0.45 15.66 0.33
CA PHE A 4 -0.57 14.63 0.33
C PHE A 4 -0.72 13.95 -1.05
N LYS A 5 -0.67 12.62 -1.08
CA LYS A 5 -0.83 11.80 -2.30
C LYS A 5 -1.91 10.76 -2.09
N TYR A 6 -2.59 10.38 -3.16
CA TYR A 6 -3.52 9.26 -3.14
C TYR A 6 -3.57 8.56 -4.49
N GLY A 7 -3.97 7.29 -4.53
CA GLY A 7 -4.10 6.56 -5.78
C GLY A 7 -3.98 5.06 -5.61
N TYR A 8 -3.90 4.35 -6.73
CA TYR A 8 -3.68 2.91 -6.72
C TYR A 8 -2.21 2.61 -6.48
N ALA A 9 -1.94 1.68 -5.56
CA ALA A 9 -0.61 1.12 -5.40
C ALA A 9 -0.32 0.12 -6.51
N MET A 10 0.78 0.34 -7.23
CA MET A 10 1.34 -0.60 -8.19
C MET A 10 2.63 -1.18 -7.63
N ASN A 11 2.75 -2.50 -7.69
CA ASN A 11 3.99 -3.21 -7.36
C ASN A 11 4.86 -3.25 -8.62
N ASP A 12 5.69 -2.24 -8.84
CA ASP A 12 6.65 -2.26 -9.95
C ASP A 12 8.00 -2.90 -9.54
N VAL A 13 8.36 -2.90 -8.25
CA VAL A 13 9.67 -3.40 -7.72
C VAL A 13 9.53 -3.82 -6.24
N PRO A 14 10.29 -4.81 -5.71
CA PRO A 14 10.32 -5.08 -4.28
C PRO A 14 10.70 -3.83 -3.47
N GLY A 15 9.87 -3.48 -2.46
CA GLY A 15 10.20 -2.44 -1.48
C GLY A 15 9.48 -1.09 -1.65
N GLU A 16 9.10 -0.67 -2.87
CA GLU A 16 8.49 0.65 -3.08
C GLU A 16 7.18 0.57 -3.89
N LYS A 17 6.04 0.60 -3.18
CA LYS A 17 4.71 0.69 -3.81
C LYS A 17 4.56 2.07 -4.45
N ARG A 18 4.62 2.14 -5.79
CA ARG A 18 4.36 3.38 -6.52
C ARG A 18 2.88 3.72 -6.44
N ILE A 19 2.55 4.92 -5.96
CA ILE A 19 1.17 5.43 -5.94
C ILE A 19 0.88 6.12 -7.27
N ILE A 20 -0.12 5.62 -7.99
CA ILE A 20 -0.61 6.20 -9.25
C ILE A 20 -1.97 6.85 -9.01
N THR A 21 -1.99 8.18 -9.02
CA THR A 21 -3.24 8.95 -8.96
C THR A 21 -3.91 8.94 -10.34
N PRO A 22 -5.16 8.45 -10.47
CA PRO A 22 -5.88 8.56 -11.72
C PRO A 22 -6.09 10.03 -12.11
N PRO A 23 -5.85 10.43 -13.37
CA PRO A 23 -5.99 11.82 -13.82
C PRO A 23 -7.42 12.36 -13.67
N MET A 24 -8.41 11.47 -13.73
CA MET A 24 -9.78 11.77 -13.32
C MET A 24 -10.22 10.67 -12.35
N LEU A 25 -10.14 10.97 -11.05
CA LEU A 25 -10.71 10.08 -10.03
C LEU A 25 -12.23 10.12 -10.17
N GLY A 26 -12.82 9.08 -10.76
CA GLY A 26 -14.27 8.94 -10.89
C GLY A 26 -14.99 8.92 -9.55
N GLU A 27 -16.32 8.83 -9.57
CA GLU A 27 -17.13 8.71 -8.34
C GLU A 27 -16.93 7.37 -7.63
N LYS A 28 -16.54 6.33 -8.38
CA LYS A 28 -16.30 4.99 -7.86
C LYS A 28 -14.82 4.63 -7.93
N ILE A 29 -14.29 4.18 -6.80
CA ILE A 29 -12.96 3.60 -6.66
C ILE A 29 -13.16 2.08 -6.64
N CYS A 30 -12.79 1.42 -7.73
CA CYS A 30 -12.94 -0.03 -7.86
C CYS A 30 -11.65 -0.74 -7.43
N LEU A 31 -11.78 -1.76 -6.59
CA LEU A 31 -10.71 -2.63 -6.10
C LEU A 31 -10.96 -4.05 -6.61
N SER A 32 -10.09 -4.56 -7.48
CA SER A 32 -10.17 -5.95 -7.96
C SER A 32 -9.82 -6.96 -6.86
N LEU A 33 -10.50 -8.10 -6.83
CA LEU A 33 -10.15 -9.23 -5.96
C LEU A 33 -9.05 -10.14 -6.50
N GLY A 34 -8.84 -10.17 -7.83
CA GLY A 34 -7.87 -11.05 -8.49
C GLY A 34 -6.42 -10.53 -8.50
N HIS A 35 -6.24 -9.23 -8.22
CA HIS A 35 -4.95 -8.59 -7.98
C HIS A 35 -5.06 -7.89 -6.61
N THR A 36 -3.98 -7.81 -5.83
CA THR A 36 -3.91 -7.14 -4.51
C THR A 36 -4.08 -5.61 -4.62
N SER A 37 -5.13 -5.19 -5.34
CA SER A 37 -5.41 -3.79 -5.63
C SER A 37 -5.68 -3.08 -4.32
N THR A 38 -4.84 -2.08 -4.08
CA THR A 38 -4.84 -1.30 -2.87
C THR A 38 -4.96 0.15 -3.28
N PHE A 39 -5.96 0.86 -2.75
CA PHE A 39 -6.02 2.30 -2.88
C PHE A 39 -5.38 2.93 -1.65
N VAL A 40 -4.42 3.81 -1.87
CA VAL A 40 -3.56 4.35 -0.82
C VAL A 40 -3.78 5.84 -0.67
N PHE A 41 -3.78 6.31 0.57
CA PHE A 41 -3.61 7.71 0.92
C PHE A 41 -2.31 7.86 1.71
N LEU A 42 -1.51 8.85 1.35
CA LEU A 42 -0.22 9.14 1.94
C LEU A 42 -0.21 10.59 2.41
N GLY A 43 -0.04 10.79 3.71
CA GLY A 43 -0.09 12.12 4.34
C GLY A 43 -0.18 12.04 5.85
N THR A 44 -0.36 13.18 6.49
CA THR A 44 -0.73 13.26 7.90
C THR A 44 -2.17 12.77 8.09
N LYS A 45 -2.52 12.36 9.33
CA LYS A 45 -3.92 12.01 9.67
C LYS A 45 -4.89 13.16 9.35
N ALA A 46 -4.47 14.41 9.57
CA ALA A 46 -5.28 15.59 9.31
C ALA A 46 -5.58 15.75 7.82
N GLU A 47 -4.57 15.66 6.95
CA GLU A 47 -4.74 15.76 5.49
C GLU A 47 -5.64 14.64 4.95
N ILE A 48 -5.45 13.40 5.44
CA ILE A 48 -6.30 12.27 5.03
C ILE A 48 -7.76 12.52 5.44
N LEU A 49 -8.02 12.95 6.68
CA LEU A 49 -9.38 13.26 7.15
C LEU A 49 -10.00 14.45 6.41
N GLU A 50 -9.21 15.48 6.12
CA GLU A 50 -9.67 16.62 5.33
C GLU A 50 -10.10 16.17 3.92
N TRP A 51 -9.30 15.33 3.26
CA TRP A 51 -9.67 14.78 1.96
C TRP A 51 -10.95 13.95 2.03
N PHE A 52 -11.09 13.09 3.05
CA PHE A 52 -12.30 12.30 3.28
C PHE A 52 -13.53 13.19 3.48
N ARG A 53 -13.40 14.33 4.17
CA ARG A 53 -14.52 15.26 4.40
C ARG A 53 -14.88 16.11 3.18
N THR A 54 -13.89 16.46 2.36
CA THR A 54 -14.07 17.41 1.25
C THR A 54 -14.34 16.71 -0.07
N VAL A 55 -13.49 15.75 -0.46
CA VAL A 55 -13.59 14.98 -1.70
C VAL A 55 -14.36 13.69 -1.49
N GLY A 56 -14.14 13.03 -0.35
CA GLY A 56 -14.72 11.74 0.00
C GLY A 56 -16.25 11.62 -0.11
N PRO A 57 -17.08 12.66 0.14
CA PRO A 57 -18.54 12.54 -0.02
C PRO A 57 -18.97 12.19 -1.45
N SER A 58 -18.14 12.51 -2.45
CA SER A 58 -18.36 12.17 -3.86
C SER A 58 -17.78 10.81 -4.28
N LYS A 59 -17.18 10.07 -3.34
CA LYS A 59 -16.39 8.87 -3.63
C LYS A 59 -16.93 7.64 -2.88
N THR A 60 -17.23 6.60 -3.64
CA THR A 60 -17.60 5.29 -3.14
C THR A 60 -16.51 4.28 -3.46
N VAL A 61 -16.14 3.43 -2.51
CA VAL A 61 -15.17 2.35 -2.74
C VAL A 61 -15.92 1.02 -2.90
N LYS A 62 -15.59 0.27 -3.95
CA LYS A 62 -16.17 -1.04 -4.23
C LYS A 62 -15.14 -2.10 -4.54
N ALA A 63 -15.22 -3.24 -3.88
CA ALA A 63 -14.58 -4.47 -4.31
C ALA A 63 -15.33 -5.05 -5.52
N VAL A 64 -14.59 -5.45 -6.56
CA VAL A 64 -15.10 -6.00 -7.82
C VAL A 64 -14.29 -7.23 -8.24
N LEU A 65 -14.90 -8.18 -8.96
CA LEU A 65 -14.18 -9.33 -9.53
C LEU A 65 -13.53 -8.98 -10.87
N PHE A 66 -14.28 -8.31 -11.76
CA PHE A 66 -13.83 -7.93 -13.11
C PHE A 66 -14.34 -6.56 -13.55
N TYR A 67 -15.58 -6.21 -13.15
CA TYR A 67 -16.24 -4.95 -13.43
C TYR A 67 -17.30 -4.69 -12.35
N ASP A 68 -17.78 -3.44 -12.29
CA ASP A 68 -18.86 -3.04 -11.37
C ASP A 68 -20.16 -3.74 -11.77
N ARG A 69 -20.60 -4.69 -10.95
CA ARG A 69 -21.85 -5.43 -11.11
C ARG A 69 -22.93 -4.79 -10.23
N PRO A 70 -24.21 -4.85 -10.64
CA PRO A 70 -25.31 -4.46 -9.77
C PRO A 70 -25.26 -5.21 -8.43
N GLU A 71 -25.65 -4.56 -7.34
CA GLU A 71 -25.59 -5.15 -5.99
C GLU A 71 -26.50 -6.39 -5.84
N ASP A 72 -27.57 -6.46 -6.63
CA ASP A 72 -28.49 -7.61 -6.66
C ASP A 72 -27.93 -8.81 -7.44
N ASP A 73 -26.79 -8.68 -8.12
CA ASP A 73 -26.16 -9.78 -8.84
C ASP A 73 -25.63 -10.82 -7.82
N PRO A 74 -26.06 -12.09 -7.89
CA PRO A 74 -25.53 -13.15 -7.01
C PRO A 74 -24.01 -13.32 -7.08
N LEU A 75 -23.39 -12.90 -8.19
CA LEU A 75 -21.95 -12.94 -8.43
C LEU A 75 -21.24 -11.65 -7.99
N ALA A 76 -21.97 -10.64 -7.48
CA ALA A 76 -21.34 -9.48 -6.87
C ALA A 76 -20.59 -9.90 -5.60
N PRO A 77 -19.33 -9.46 -5.42
CA PRO A 77 -18.54 -9.84 -4.26
C PRO A 77 -19.12 -9.24 -2.98
N LYS A 78 -19.38 -10.11 -2.00
CA LYS A 78 -19.90 -9.77 -0.66
C LYS A 78 -18.79 -9.72 0.39
N VAL A 79 -17.66 -9.15 -0.01
CA VAL A 79 -16.48 -9.01 0.85
C VAL A 79 -16.44 -7.59 1.40
N ASP A 80 -16.14 -7.46 2.68
CA ASP A 80 -15.98 -6.15 3.30
C ASP A 80 -14.65 -5.52 2.87
N LEU A 81 -14.53 -4.23 3.16
CA LEU A 81 -13.34 -3.44 2.91
C LEU A 81 -12.59 -3.21 4.22
N VAL A 82 -11.27 -3.27 4.14
CA VAL A 82 -10.36 -3.01 5.24
C VAL A 82 -9.63 -1.69 5.00
N PHE A 83 -9.59 -0.87 6.05
CA PHE A 83 -8.90 0.40 6.13
C PHE A 83 -7.77 0.25 7.15
N ASP A 84 -6.55 0.10 6.66
CA ASP A 84 -5.35 -0.13 7.47
C ASP A 84 -4.45 1.11 7.46
N LEU A 85 -4.23 1.70 8.63
CA LEU A 85 -3.31 2.81 8.79
C LEU A 85 -1.93 2.30 9.22
N PHE A 86 -0.93 2.50 8.39
CA PHE A 86 0.46 2.19 8.67
C PHE A 86 1.27 3.48 8.91
N PRO A 87 2.32 3.43 9.75
CA PRO A 87 3.31 4.49 9.75
C PRO A 87 3.99 4.57 8.38
N TYR A 88 4.39 5.77 7.99
CA TYR A 88 5.18 5.98 6.79
C TYR A 88 6.39 6.87 7.10
N PRO A 89 7.61 6.45 6.72
CA PRO A 89 8.80 7.29 6.83
C PRO A 89 8.58 8.57 6.04
N ASN A 90 8.75 9.73 6.66
CA ASN A 90 8.68 10.98 5.92
C ASN A 90 10.04 11.26 5.26
N PRO A 91 10.18 11.09 3.92
CA PRO A 91 11.47 11.21 3.25
C PRO A 91 12.01 12.65 3.25
N ASP A 92 11.15 13.63 3.54
CA ASP A 92 11.51 15.05 3.58
C ASP A 92 12.05 15.50 4.94
N LEU A 93 11.96 14.66 5.98
CA LEU A 93 12.54 15.00 7.27
C LEU A 93 14.04 14.77 7.24
N THR A 94 14.79 15.81 7.59
CA THR A 94 16.20 15.63 7.95
C THR A 94 16.32 14.73 9.17
N TRP A 95 17.44 14.01 9.31
CA TRP A 95 17.71 13.16 10.48
C TRP A 95 17.43 13.88 11.81
N THR A 96 17.75 15.17 11.92
CA THR A 96 17.48 15.97 13.12
C THR A 96 16.00 16.22 13.39
N GLN A 97 15.20 16.51 12.35
CA GLN A 97 13.75 16.70 12.49
C GLN A 97 13.03 15.38 12.79
N TYR A 98 13.51 14.30 12.21
CA TYR A 98 13.09 12.95 12.55
C TYR A 98 13.45 12.59 14.00
N TYR A 99 14.65 12.96 14.48
CA TYR A 99 14.97 12.77 15.89
C TYR A 99 14.09 13.60 16.82
N GLN A 100 13.73 14.82 16.43
CA GLN A 100 12.86 15.70 17.21
C GLN A 100 11.42 15.21 17.28
N SER A 101 10.91 14.51 16.25
CA SER A 101 9.57 13.91 16.31
C SER A 101 9.49 12.83 17.39
N PHE A 102 10.57 12.09 17.69
CA PHE A 102 10.60 11.12 18.81
C PHE A 102 10.36 11.75 20.18
N TYR A 103 10.78 13.00 20.38
CA TYR A 103 10.67 13.66 21.69
C TYR A 103 9.39 14.49 21.83
N ARG A 104 8.79 14.92 20.72
CA ARG A 104 7.64 15.83 20.73
C ARG A 104 6.33 15.18 20.31
N ALA A 105 6.34 13.99 19.70
CA ALA A 105 5.17 13.34 19.14
C ALA A 105 4.29 14.35 18.37
N ASP A 106 4.93 15.11 17.47
CA ASP A 106 4.27 16.20 16.76
C ASP A 106 3.41 15.61 15.63
N PRO A 107 2.07 15.67 15.74
CA PRO A 107 1.17 15.05 14.76
C PRO A 107 1.29 15.64 13.35
N ASN A 108 1.92 16.81 13.21
CA ASN A 108 2.13 17.47 11.92
C ASN A 108 3.37 16.94 11.18
N LEU A 109 4.26 16.24 11.88
CA LEU A 109 5.48 15.64 11.30
C LEU A 109 5.29 14.15 10.99
N GLU A 110 4.34 13.51 11.66
CA GLU A 110 4.02 12.09 11.48
C GLU A 110 3.28 11.84 10.17
N MET A 111 3.93 11.12 9.26
CA MET A 111 3.34 10.66 8.01
C MET A 111 2.78 9.25 8.16
N TYR A 112 1.68 9.01 7.47
CA TYR A 112 0.94 7.76 7.50
C TYR A 112 0.57 7.31 6.09
N ARG A 113 0.47 6.00 5.94
CA ARG A 113 -0.05 5.32 4.74
C ARG A 113 -1.35 4.63 5.11
N LEU A 114 -2.49 5.17 4.67
CA LEU A 114 -3.78 4.50 4.77
C LEU A 114 -3.99 3.64 3.53
N GLU A 115 -4.09 2.33 3.72
CA GLU A 115 -4.41 1.36 2.68
C GLU A 115 -5.88 0.96 2.76
N VAL A 116 -6.59 1.06 1.64
CA VAL A 116 -7.96 0.58 1.45
C VAL A 116 -7.94 -0.59 0.49
N ARG A 117 -8.43 -1.73 0.95
CA ARG A 117 -8.28 -3.02 0.28
C ARG A 117 -9.47 -3.94 0.59
N PRO A 118 -9.82 -4.89 -0.28
CA PRO A 118 -10.78 -5.92 0.08
C PRO A 118 -10.25 -6.78 1.24
N GLU A 119 -11.14 -7.23 2.12
CA GLU A 119 -10.79 -8.13 3.22
C GLU A 119 -10.22 -9.46 2.69
N GLN A 120 -9.11 -9.88 3.28
CA GLN A 120 -8.42 -11.12 2.96
C GLN A 120 -7.93 -11.76 4.25
N PRO A 121 -8.77 -12.55 4.95
CA PRO A 121 -8.50 -12.97 6.33
C PRO A 121 -7.11 -13.58 6.58
N GLU A 122 -6.59 -14.35 5.63
CA GLU A 122 -5.26 -14.95 5.70
C GLU A 122 -4.17 -13.87 5.70
N SER A 123 -4.09 -13.05 4.66
CA SER A 123 -3.12 -11.95 4.56
C SER A 123 -3.31 -10.88 5.63
N ASP A 124 -4.54 -10.63 6.04
CA ASP A 124 -4.90 -9.63 7.05
C ASP A 124 -4.33 -9.99 8.42
N SER A 125 -4.20 -11.28 8.71
CA SER A 125 -3.67 -11.78 9.98
C SER A 125 -2.17 -11.55 10.15
N GLU A 126 -1.44 -11.43 9.02
CA GLU A 126 0.00 -11.19 8.98
C GLU A 126 0.35 -9.70 9.06
N LEU A 127 -0.62 -8.83 8.76
CA LEU A 127 -0.43 -7.38 8.79
C LEU A 127 -0.69 -6.82 10.18
N GLU A 128 0.23 -5.97 10.64
CA GLU A 128 0.12 -5.29 11.94
C GLU A 128 -0.03 -3.77 11.76
N PRO A 129 -1.18 -3.26 11.28
CA PRO A 129 -1.42 -1.83 11.16
C PRO A 129 -1.56 -1.16 12.52
N LEU A 130 -1.29 0.15 12.56
CA LEU A 130 -1.51 0.98 13.75
C LEU A 130 -2.99 1.03 14.12
N TYR A 131 -3.86 1.14 13.10
CA TYR A 131 -5.30 1.04 13.23
C TYR A 131 -5.87 0.27 12.06
N ARG A 132 -6.77 -0.66 12.37
CA ARG A 132 -7.64 -1.33 11.39
C ARG A 132 -9.09 -0.92 11.61
N MET A 133 -9.80 -0.66 10.53
CA MET A 133 -11.25 -0.46 10.49
C MET A 133 -11.85 -1.24 9.33
N TYR A 134 -13.03 -1.84 9.57
CA TYR A 134 -13.80 -2.56 8.57
C TYR A 134 -14.98 -1.71 8.11
N ALA A 135 -15.31 -1.80 6.83
CA ALA A 135 -16.49 -1.15 6.26
C ALA A 135 -17.12 -2.06 5.21
N LYS A 136 -18.43 -1.89 4.98
CA LYS A 136 -19.13 -2.66 3.95
C LYS A 136 -18.61 -2.33 2.56
N ASN A 137 -18.70 -3.30 1.66
CA ASN A 137 -18.53 -3.03 0.22
C ASN A 137 -19.48 -1.92 -0.24
N GLY A 138 -18.99 -0.95 -1.00
CA GLY A 138 -19.79 0.19 -1.45
C GLY A 138 -19.89 1.33 -0.45
N VAL A 139 -19.01 1.40 0.54
CA VAL A 139 -18.98 2.52 1.50
C VAL A 139 -18.61 3.84 0.83
N ASN A 140 -19.25 4.92 1.28
CA ASN A 140 -18.87 6.28 0.93
C ASN A 140 -17.71 6.77 1.82
N LEU A 141 -16.69 7.37 1.22
CA LEU A 141 -15.51 7.81 1.98
C LEU A 141 -15.80 9.01 2.89
N GLY A 142 -16.77 9.85 2.55
CA GLY A 142 -17.22 10.95 3.42
C GLY A 142 -17.80 10.46 4.74
N GLU A 143 -18.59 9.39 4.70
CA GLU A 143 -19.19 8.77 5.89
C GLU A 143 -18.14 8.14 6.83
N MET A 144 -17.01 7.69 6.25
CA MET A 144 -15.92 7.08 7.01
C MET A 144 -15.10 8.10 7.82
N ALA A 145 -15.12 9.38 7.48
CA ALA A 145 -14.26 10.40 8.10
C ALA A 145 -14.38 10.43 9.63
N ASN A 146 -15.61 10.50 10.15
CA ASN A 146 -15.86 10.56 11.60
C ASN A 146 -15.51 9.24 12.29
N GLY A 147 -15.72 8.11 11.61
CA GLY A 147 -15.34 6.79 12.12
C GLY A 147 -13.83 6.66 12.27
N LEU A 148 -13.09 7.05 11.25
CA LEU A 148 -11.63 7.03 11.24
C LEU A 148 -11.06 7.97 12.29
N GLU A 149 -11.53 9.22 12.37
CA GLU A 149 -11.09 10.18 13.38
C GLU A 149 -11.30 9.64 14.81
N LYS A 150 -12.49 9.10 15.08
CA LYS A 150 -12.78 8.49 16.38
C LYS A 150 -11.85 7.31 16.66
N LYS A 151 -11.58 6.46 15.67
CA LYS A 151 -10.69 5.30 15.85
C LYS A 151 -9.25 5.72 16.10
N TRP A 152 -8.75 6.70 15.37
CA TRP A 152 -7.37 7.19 15.46
C TRP A 152 -7.11 8.04 16.70
N SER A 153 -8.16 8.52 17.37
CA SER A 153 -8.05 9.15 18.69
C SER A 153 -7.85 8.14 19.84
N GLN A 154 -8.04 6.85 19.58
CA GLN A 154 -7.80 5.80 20.57
C GLN A 154 -6.30 5.52 20.69
N PRO A 155 -5.82 5.07 21.86
CA PRO A 155 -4.46 4.57 22.00
C PRO A 155 -4.19 3.47 20.96
N PRO A 156 -3.10 3.56 20.17
CA PRO A 156 -2.80 2.53 19.19
C PRO A 156 -2.35 1.24 19.87
N SER A 157 -2.48 0.11 19.17
CA SER A 157 -2.02 -1.21 19.63
C SER A 157 -0.49 -1.29 19.73
N LYS A 158 0.21 -0.58 18.84
CA LYS A 158 1.66 -0.41 18.82
C LYS A 158 2.02 1.08 18.86
N ASN A 159 3.18 1.42 19.42
CA ASN A 159 3.65 2.80 19.39
C ASN A 159 4.13 3.15 17.97
N TYR A 160 3.75 4.32 17.45
CA TYR A 160 4.21 4.84 16.16
C TYR A 160 5.73 4.78 16.04
N ILE A 161 6.45 5.15 17.12
CA ILE A 161 7.91 5.16 17.15
C ILE A 161 8.53 3.78 16.95
N ASP A 162 7.96 2.75 17.58
CA ASP A 162 8.53 1.40 17.52
C ASP A 162 8.32 0.82 16.12
N MET A 163 7.14 1.03 15.53
CA MET A 163 6.87 0.58 14.16
C MET A 163 7.69 1.36 13.11
N VAL A 164 7.91 2.66 13.29
CA VAL A 164 8.72 3.43 12.35
C VAL A 164 10.18 2.94 12.40
N LYS A 165 10.73 2.66 13.59
CA LYS A 165 12.07 2.07 13.70
C LYS A 165 12.17 0.74 12.95
N GLU A 166 11.18 -0.14 13.09
CA GLU A 166 11.11 -1.40 12.34
C GLU A 166 11.19 -1.12 10.83
N VAL A 167 10.37 -0.21 10.29
CA VAL A 167 10.37 0.15 8.86
C VAL A 167 11.71 0.73 8.40
N PHE A 168 12.40 1.52 9.22
CA PHE A 168 13.72 2.06 8.88
C PHE A 168 14.81 0.99 8.88
N MET A 169 14.83 0.11 9.88
CA MET A 169 15.79 -1.00 9.94
C MET A 169 15.61 -1.94 8.74
N GLU A 170 14.37 -2.29 8.41
CA GLU A 170 14.06 -3.10 7.21
C GLU A 170 14.52 -2.44 5.91
N ARG A 171 14.45 -1.10 5.81
CA ARG A 171 14.93 -0.37 4.65
C ARG A 171 16.45 -0.33 4.55
N GLU A 172 17.16 -0.13 5.65
CA GLU A 172 18.62 -0.18 5.68
C GLU A 172 19.13 -1.57 5.27
N ASP A 173 18.52 -2.63 5.80
CA ASP A 173 18.84 -4.02 5.43
C ASP A 173 18.59 -4.29 3.92
N ALA A 174 17.49 -3.75 3.37
CA ALA A 174 17.18 -3.87 1.94
C ALA A 174 18.16 -3.10 1.05
N ASP A 175 18.56 -1.89 1.44
CA ASP A 175 19.51 -1.06 0.70
C ASP A 175 20.92 -1.69 0.71
N ASP A 176 21.32 -2.32 1.82
CA ASP A 176 22.60 -3.01 1.92
C ASP A 176 22.61 -4.33 1.12
N HIS A 177 21.52 -5.10 1.15
CA HIS A 177 21.37 -6.27 0.27
C HIS A 177 21.40 -5.89 -1.22
N ALA A 178 20.74 -4.79 -1.60
CA ALA A 178 20.75 -4.31 -2.99
C ALA A 178 22.17 -3.90 -3.45
N LYS A 179 22.97 -3.28 -2.57
CA LYS A 179 24.37 -2.96 -2.87
C LYS A 179 25.23 -4.22 -3.01
N GLU A 180 25.05 -5.20 -2.13
CA GLU A 180 25.78 -6.47 -2.21
C GLU A 180 25.51 -7.19 -3.55
N VAL A 181 24.24 -7.29 -3.95
CA VAL A 181 23.86 -7.90 -5.24
C VAL A 181 24.42 -7.11 -6.43
N ALA A 182 24.40 -5.77 -6.37
CA ALA A 182 24.97 -4.93 -7.42
C ALA A 182 26.50 -5.09 -7.52
N GLU A 183 27.21 -5.20 -6.39
CA GLU A 183 28.65 -5.46 -6.34
C GLU A 183 28.99 -6.87 -6.83
N GLU A 184 28.21 -7.89 -6.47
CA GLU A 184 28.39 -9.26 -6.98
C GLU A 184 28.16 -9.32 -8.50
N THR A 185 27.12 -8.65 -9.01
CA THR A 185 26.82 -8.58 -10.44
C THR A 185 27.95 -7.90 -11.19
N LYS A 186 28.42 -6.75 -10.69
CA LYS A 186 29.55 -6.03 -11.27
C LYS A 186 30.83 -6.87 -11.28
N ARG A 187 31.10 -7.62 -10.20
CA ARG A 187 32.25 -8.53 -10.12
C ARG A 187 32.14 -9.68 -11.13
N ARG A 188 30.94 -10.23 -11.34
CA ARG A 188 30.69 -11.27 -12.36
C ARG A 188 30.93 -10.76 -13.78
N ASP A 189 30.50 -9.53 -14.06
CA ASP A 189 30.71 -8.88 -15.36
C ASP A 189 32.19 -8.55 -15.60
N GLU A 190 32.92 -8.13 -14.56
CA GLU A 190 34.37 -7.87 -14.60
C GLU A 190 35.22 -9.15 -14.69
N ASP A 191 34.76 -10.26 -14.08
CA ASP A 191 35.41 -11.58 -14.13
C ASP A 191 35.19 -12.31 -15.47
N GLY A 192 34.44 -11.72 -16.42
CA GLY A 192 34.40 -12.18 -17.81
C GLY A 192 33.88 -13.60 -18.01
N ARG A 193 32.96 -14.08 -17.16
CA ARG A 193 32.25 -15.34 -17.45
C ARG A 193 31.29 -15.11 -18.60
N GLU A 194 31.64 -15.62 -19.78
CA GLU A 194 30.69 -15.88 -20.86
C GLU A 194 29.49 -16.62 -20.26
N VAL A 195 28.31 -16.03 -20.39
CA VAL A 195 27.06 -16.72 -20.11
C VAL A 195 26.89 -17.71 -21.25
N ASP A 196 27.18 -19.00 -21.01
CA ASP A 196 26.88 -20.06 -21.97
C ASP A 196 25.37 -20.05 -22.23
N LEU A 197 24.99 -19.64 -23.45
CA LEU A 197 23.61 -19.52 -23.92
C LEU A 197 22.86 -20.87 -24.02
N GLU A 198 23.46 -21.97 -23.57
CA GLU A 198 22.88 -23.32 -23.67
C GLU A 198 21.93 -23.70 -22.52
N ASP A 199 21.89 -22.94 -21.41
CA ASP A 199 21.04 -23.27 -20.25
C ASP A 199 19.65 -22.59 -20.23
N ILE A 200 19.30 -21.80 -21.27
CA ILE A 200 17.90 -21.36 -21.47
C ILE A 200 17.18 -22.40 -22.34
N VAL A 201 16.98 -23.60 -21.79
CA VAL A 201 15.97 -24.52 -22.32
C VAL A 201 14.63 -24.06 -21.75
N VAL A 202 13.96 -23.15 -22.45
CA VAL A 202 12.51 -22.95 -22.30
C VAL A 202 11.86 -24.24 -22.77
N SER A 203 11.48 -25.10 -21.82
CA SER A 203 10.63 -26.26 -22.06
C SER A 203 9.27 -25.80 -22.58
N VAL A 204 9.15 -25.62 -23.89
CA VAL A 204 7.86 -25.40 -24.55
C VAL A 204 7.11 -26.75 -24.55
N PRO A 205 5.89 -26.84 -23.99
CA PRO A 205 5.09 -28.05 -24.12
C PRO A 205 4.64 -28.18 -25.59
N VAL A 206 5.09 -29.23 -26.27
CA VAL A 206 4.56 -29.60 -27.59
C VAL A 206 3.27 -30.38 -27.36
N GLU A 207 2.12 -29.75 -27.64
CA GLU A 207 0.86 -30.48 -27.75
C GLU A 207 0.88 -31.42 -28.98
N PRO A 208 0.43 -32.67 -28.86
CA PRO A 208 0.33 -33.57 -30.00
C PRO A 208 -0.88 -33.20 -30.87
N THR A 209 -0.59 -32.79 -32.10
CA THR A 209 -1.57 -32.69 -33.19
C THR A 209 -2.29 -34.03 -33.35
N ARG A 210 -3.62 -34.02 -33.14
CA ARG A 210 -4.52 -35.10 -33.52
C ARG A 210 -4.57 -35.19 -35.06
N THR A 211 -4.26 -36.36 -35.59
CA THR A 211 -4.76 -36.85 -36.88
C THR A 211 -5.71 -37.99 -36.64
#